data_AF-A0A9L0IGA0-F1
#
_entry.id   AF-A0A9L0IGA0-F1
#
_cell.length_a   1.000
_cell.length_b   1.000
_cell.length_c   1.000
_cell.angle_alpha   90.00
_cell.angle_beta   90.00
_cell.angle_gamma   90.00
#
_symmetry.space_group_name_H-M   'P 1'
#
loop_
_entity.id
_entity.type
_entity.pdbx_description
1 polymer ?
#
loop_
_entity_poly.entity_id
_entity_poly.type
_entity_poly.pdbx_seq_one_letter_code
_entity_poly.pdbx_strand_id
1 'polypeptide(L)'
;MAVCPHALSDPRAEVTLQESNQELRSQLAQSKQDFQALMEEFLVSEAAAYSLATELQKHKCGECKDIIESVLGDKLPFQEGKLAEESTLAKKLRESNLLIQEQEQQLAYLRHKLQEGREVWALLSQHLNDLLTHNGSDDHQGQAFRQQLAEGYRLAKHLAHILGPGKVATGPHCTELLQGAWLTRPSTPPLVMF
;
A
#
# COMPACT_ATOMS: atom_id res chain seq x y z
N MET A 1 -29.55 24.46 -15.81
CA MET A 1 -29.00 25.31 -14.73
C MET A 1 -28.43 24.38 -13.67
N ALA A 2 -27.11 24.26 -13.60
CA ALA A 2 -26.43 23.46 -12.59
C ALA A 2 -26.28 24.31 -11.33
N VAL A 3 -26.87 23.86 -10.23
CA VAL A 3 -26.64 24.43 -8.90
C VAL A 3 -25.33 23.82 -8.40
N CYS A 4 -24.27 24.63 -8.35
CA CYS A 4 -23.04 24.25 -7.68
C CYS A 4 -23.31 24.09 -6.18
N PRO A 5 -22.95 22.98 -5.53
CA PRO A 5 -22.93 22.92 -4.08
C PRO A 5 -21.68 23.67 -3.61
N HIS A 6 -21.79 24.99 -3.44
CA HIS A 6 -20.83 25.70 -2.61
C HIS A 6 -21.06 25.21 -1.18
N ALA A 7 -20.11 24.43 -0.67
CA ALA A 7 -20.03 24.07 0.73
C ALA A 7 -20.09 25.35 1.56
N LEU A 8 -21.19 25.54 2.28
CA LEU A 8 -21.35 26.54 3.34
C LEU A 8 -20.52 26.09 4.55
N SER A 9 -19.19 26.16 4.45
CA SER A 9 -18.32 26.08 5.62
C SER A 9 -18.05 27.50 6.08
N ASP A 10 -18.51 27.85 7.29
CA ASP A 10 -18.23 29.15 7.91
C ASP A 10 -16.70 29.28 8.10
N PRO A 11 -16.04 30.19 7.35
CA PRO A 11 -14.58 30.32 7.38
C PRO A 11 -14.05 30.65 8.79
N ARG A 12 -14.89 31.27 9.63
CA ARG A 12 -14.53 31.63 11.01
C ARG A 12 -14.50 30.43 11.93
N ALA A 13 -15.42 29.48 11.73
CA ALA A 13 -15.45 28.23 12.50
C ALA A 13 -14.25 27.34 12.11
N GLU A 14 -13.89 27.30 10.83
CA GLU A 14 -12.74 26.53 10.33
C GLU A 14 -11.41 27.01 10.95
N VAL A 15 -11.17 28.33 10.99
CA VAL A 15 -9.97 28.90 11.60
C VAL A 15 -9.90 28.59 13.10
N THR A 16 -11.02 28.72 13.82
CA THR A 16 -11.09 28.43 15.27
C THR A 16 -10.79 26.94 15.56
N LEU A 17 -11.29 26.03 14.72
CA LEU A 17 -11.01 24.61 14.82
C LEU A 17 -9.53 24.29 14.53
N GLN A 18 -8.95 24.94 13.52
CA GLN A 18 -7.54 24.77 13.18
C GLN A 18 -6.61 25.24 14.30
N GLU A 19 -6.89 26.42 14.89
CA GLU A 19 -6.16 26.95 16.05
C GLU A 19 -6.25 26.01 17.25
N SER A 20 -7.45 25.51 17.57
CA SER A 20 -7.66 24.54 18.66
C SER A 20 -6.91 23.22 18.41
N ASN A 21 -6.88 22.74 17.16
CA ASN A 21 -6.14 21.53 16.80
C ASN A 21 -4.63 21.72 16.95
N GLN A 22 -4.12 22.90 16.59
CA GLN A 22 -2.71 23.23 16.73
C GLN A 22 -2.31 23.34 18.19
N GLU A 23 -3.14 23.96 19.03
CA GLU A 23 -2.93 24.04 20.48
C GLU A 23 -2.89 22.66 21.13
N LEU A 24 -3.85 21.78 20.81
CA LEU A 24 -3.88 20.40 21.33
C LEU A 24 -2.62 19.60 20.93
N ARG A 25 -2.10 19.82 19.71
CA ARG A 25 -0.84 19.18 19.27
C ARG A 25 0.36 19.70 20.05
N SER A 26 0.42 21.00 20.30
CA SER A 26 1.46 21.61 21.14
C SER A 26 1.41 21.06 22.57
N GLN A 27 0.22 21.00 23.18
CA GLN A 27 0.05 20.44 24.53
C GLN A 27 0.42 18.95 24.61
N LEU A 28 0.06 18.17 23.60
CA LEU A 28 0.45 16.75 23.52
C LEU A 28 1.96 16.58 23.41
N ALA A 29 2.62 17.41 22.60
CA ALA A 29 4.08 17.39 22.47
C ALA A 29 4.76 17.77 23.79
N GLN A 30 4.27 18.82 24.45
CA GLN A 30 4.77 19.26 25.75
C GLN A 30 4.60 18.17 26.82
N SER A 31 3.40 17.61 26.95
CA SER A 31 3.11 16.55 27.92
C SER A 31 3.99 15.31 27.71
N LYS A 32 4.28 14.94 26.45
CA LYS A 32 5.20 13.83 26.15
C LYS A 32 6.63 14.13 26.61
N GLN A 33 7.10 15.36 26.37
CA GLN A 33 8.43 15.78 26.79
C GLN A 33 8.53 15.84 28.32
N ASP A 34 7.53 16.39 29.00
CA ASP A 34 7.49 16.47 30.47
C ASP A 34 7.47 15.08 31.10
N PHE A 35 6.70 14.14 30.53
CA PHE A 35 6.69 12.76 30.98
C PHE A 35 8.06 12.08 30.84
N GLN A 36 8.75 12.34 29.72
CA GLN A 36 10.10 11.82 29.51
C GLN A 36 11.10 12.38 30.53
N ALA A 37 11.07 13.70 30.76
CA ALA A 37 11.93 14.35 31.74
C ALA A 37 11.68 13.82 33.16
N LEU A 38 10.41 13.69 33.57
CA LEU A 38 10.05 13.16 34.88
C LEU A 38 10.49 11.70 35.06
N MET A 39 10.40 10.89 33.99
CA MET A 39 10.85 9.50 34.00
C MET A 39 12.39 9.41 34.13
N GLU A 40 13.14 10.29 33.46
CA GLU A 40 14.59 10.39 33.64
C GLU A 40 14.95 10.79 35.08
N GLU A 41 14.29 11.80 35.65
CA GLU A 41 14.50 12.21 37.04
C GLU A 41 14.16 11.10 38.04
N PHE A 42 13.08 10.35 37.79
CA PHE A 42 12.70 9.20 38.61
C PHE A 42 13.80 8.13 38.60
N LEU A 43 14.31 7.75 37.41
CA LEU A 43 15.37 6.75 37.29
C LEU A 43 16.67 7.18 37.96
N VAL A 44 17.03 8.46 37.85
CA VAL A 44 18.19 9.03 38.55
C VAL A 44 18.00 8.97 40.06
N SER A 45 16.80 9.32 40.55
CA SER A 45 16.46 9.28 41.98
C SER A 45 16.46 7.85 42.52
N GLU A 46 15.92 6.90 41.74
CA GLU A 46 15.92 5.47 42.06
C GLU A 46 17.37 4.93 42.16
N ALA A 47 18.22 5.22 41.18
CA ALA A 47 19.63 4.81 41.20
C ALA A 47 20.41 5.42 42.38
N ALA A 48 20.13 6.67 42.72
CA ALA A 48 20.72 7.34 43.87
C ALA A 48 20.27 6.70 45.20
N ALA A 49 18.98 6.42 45.35
CA ALA A 49 18.43 5.74 46.52
C ALA A 49 19.02 4.33 46.69
N TYR A 50 19.13 3.57 45.60
CA TYR A 50 19.73 2.24 45.60
C TYR A 50 21.21 2.27 46.01
N SER A 51 21.97 3.21 45.43
CA SER A 51 23.39 3.39 45.76
C SER A 51 23.58 3.74 47.25
N LEU A 52 22.74 4.64 47.77
CA LEU A 52 22.77 5.03 49.18
C LEU A 52 22.39 3.87 50.10
N ALA A 53 21.34 3.12 49.77
CA ALA A 53 20.91 1.95 50.54
C ALA A 53 22.01 0.86 50.56
N THR A 54 22.72 0.66 49.45
CA THR A 54 23.84 -0.28 49.34
C THR A 54 25.01 0.12 50.25
N GLU A 55 25.38 1.40 50.27
CA GLU A 55 26.41 1.89 51.21
C GLU A 55 25.95 1.77 52.67
N LEU A 56 24.69 2.06 52.98
CA LEU A 56 24.16 1.87 54.34
C LEU A 56 24.16 0.40 54.78
N GLN A 57 23.91 -0.53 53.86
CA GLN A 57 24.00 -1.97 54.11
C GLN A 57 25.43 -2.40 54.46
N LYS A 58 26.42 -1.87 53.73
CA LYS A 58 27.85 -2.11 53.99
C LYS A 58 28.27 -1.61 55.38
N HIS A 59 27.69 -0.51 55.84
CA HIS A 59 27.94 0.07 57.16
C HIS A 59 27.07 -0.52 58.29
N LYS A 60 26.22 -1.52 58.01
CA LYS A 60 25.35 -2.24 58.97
C LYS A 60 24.56 -1.31 59.91
N CYS A 61 23.96 -0.26 59.37
CA CYS A 61 23.09 0.63 60.14
C CYS A 61 21.82 -0.13 60.58
N GLY A 62 21.71 -0.47 61.86
CA GLY A 62 20.60 -1.26 62.41
C GLY A 62 19.24 -0.56 62.34
N GLU A 63 19.23 0.77 62.34
CA GLU A 63 18.01 1.59 62.31
C GLU A 63 17.43 1.73 60.88
N CYS A 64 18.25 1.53 59.85
CA CYS A 64 17.82 1.61 58.46
C CYS A 64 17.48 0.24 57.87
N LYS A 65 17.49 -0.83 58.67
CA LYS A 65 17.33 -2.21 58.17
C LYS A 65 16.04 -2.38 57.36
N ASP A 66 14.91 -1.89 57.87
CA ASP A 66 13.60 -2.03 57.21
C ASP A 66 13.51 -1.17 55.93
N ILE A 67 14.17 0.00 55.91
CA ILE A 67 14.24 0.87 54.72
C ILE A 67 15.16 0.26 53.66
N ILE A 68 16.32 -0.27 54.07
CA ILE A 68 17.25 -1.01 53.22
C ILE A 68 16.57 -2.26 52.67
N GLU A 69 15.80 -2.98 53.48
CA GLU A 69 15.00 -4.14 53.05
C GLU A 69 13.78 -3.74 52.22
N SER A 70 13.29 -2.50 52.27
CA SER A 70 12.22 -2.03 51.37
C SER A 70 12.74 -1.47 50.04
N VAL A 71 13.96 -0.91 50.01
CA VAL A 71 14.62 -0.36 48.81
C VAL A 71 15.45 -1.44 48.09
N LEU A 72 16.08 -2.35 48.85
CA LEU A 72 16.87 -3.46 48.35
C LEU A 72 16.18 -4.82 48.49
N GLY A 73 15.16 -4.96 49.34
CA GLY A 73 14.49 -6.24 49.54
C GLY A 73 13.27 -6.34 48.64
N ASP A 74 13.04 -7.46 47.98
CA ASP A 74 13.69 -8.75 48.13
C ASP A 74 15.11 -8.80 47.52
N LYS A 75 15.87 -9.88 47.76
CA LYS A 75 16.51 -10.53 46.60
C LYS A 75 15.36 -10.75 45.63
N LEU A 76 15.06 -9.75 44.83
CA LEU A 76 13.97 -9.81 43.92
C LEU A 76 14.31 -11.08 43.12
N PRO A 77 13.42 -12.08 43.04
CA PRO A 77 13.13 -12.59 41.71
C PRO A 77 12.64 -11.38 40.90
N PHE A 78 13.55 -10.43 40.64
CA PHE A 78 13.32 -9.25 39.84
C PHE A 78 13.22 -9.88 38.51
N GLN A 79 12.00 -9.90 38.00
CA GLN A 79 11.77 -10.36 36.66
C GLN A 79 12.23 -11.83 36.50
N GLU A 80 11.47 -12.80 37.00
CA GLU A 80 11.40 -14.07 36.25
C GLU A 80 10.09 -14.09 35.46
N GLY A 81 8.97 -13.68 36.07
CA GLY A 81 7.72 -13.38 35.35
C GLY A 81 7.82 -12.16 34.43
N LYS A 82 8.31 -11.02 34.93
CA LYS A 82 8.44 -9.78 34.14
C LYS A 82 9.57 -9.85 33.07
N LEU A 83 10.65 -10.62 33.27
CA LEU A 83 11.66 -10.91 32.22
C LEU A 83 11.19 -12.01 31.27
N ALA A 84 10.43 -13.01 31.72
CA ALA A 84 9.85 -14.02 30.82
C ALA A 84 8.78 -13.38 29.93
N GLU A 85 7.99 -12.45 30.45
CA GLU A 85 7.05 -11.63 29.69
C GLU A 85 7.77 -10.62 28.78
N GLU A 86 8.83 -9.94 29.23
CA GLU A 86 9.69 -9.11 28.35
C GLU A 86 10.38 -9.95 27.27
N SER A 87 10.85 -11.15 27.60
CA SER A 87 11.48 -12.09 26.67
C SER A 87 10.48 -12.61 25.63
N THR A 88 9.26 -12.95 26.04
CA THR A 88 8.19 -13.36 25.12
C THR A 88 7.67 -12.20 24.28
N LEU A 89 7.59 -10.99 24.84
CA LEU A 89 7.27 -9.77 24.09
C LEU A 89 8.37 -9.44 23.06
N ALA A 90 9.63 -9.47 23.47
CA ALA A 90 10.78 -9.26 22.60
C ALA A 90 10.85 -10.31 21.47
N LYS A 91 10.49 -11.56 21.77
CA LYS A 91 10.37 -12.61 20.75
C LYS A 91 9.24 -12.32 19.76
N LYS A 92 8.04 -11.97 20.23
CA LYS A 92 6.92 -11.56 19.38
C LYS A 92 7.25 -10.34 18.53
N LEU A 93 8.03 -9.40 19.07
CA LEU A 93 8.47 -8.20 18.35
C LEU A 93 9.46 -8.57 17.24
N ARG A 94 10.39 -9.48 17.49
CA ARG A 94 11.31 -10.01 16.46
C ARG A 94 10.55 -10.76 15.36
N GLU A 95 9.61 -11.63 15.73
CA GLU A 95 8.77 -12.37 14.78
C GLU A 95 7.93 -11.41 13.92
N SER A 96 7.36 -10.37 14.54
CA SER A 96 6.60 -9.33 13.84
C SER A 96 7.48 -8.53 12.87
N ASN A 97 8.70 -8.16 13.29
CA ASN A 97 9.66 -7.46 12.42
C ASN A 97 10.08 -8.31 11.22
N LEU A 98 10.27 -9.62 11.39
CA LEU A 98 10.58 -10.52 10.28
C LEU A 98 9.41 -10.60 9.28
N LEU A 99 8.17 -10.68 9.77
CA LEU A 99 6.98 -10.67 8.92
C LEU A 99 6.81 -9.34 8.17
N ILE A 100 7.05 -8.21 8.84
CA ILE A 100 7.03 -6.88 8.22
C ILE A 100 8.07 -6.82 7.11
N GLN A 101 9.31 -7.27 7.37
CA GLN A 101 10.37 -7.26 6.38
C GLN A 101 10.04 -8.14 5.17
N GLU A 102 9.46 -9.32 5.38
CA GLU A 102 8.99 -10.19 4.28
C GLU A 102 7.89 -9.50 3.46
N GLN A 103 6.92 -8.87 4.11
CA GLN A 103 5.85 -8.13 3.44
C GLN A 103 6.39 -6.93 2.65
N GLU A 104 7.36 -6.20 3.20
CA GLU A 104 8.02 -5.09 2.51
C GLU A 104 8.75 -5.56 1.25
N GLN A 105 9.43 -6.72 1.31
CA GLN A 105 10.08 -7.33 0.15
C GLN A 105 9.07 -7.77 -0.91
N GLN A 106 7.97 -8.41 -0.52
CA GLN A 106 6.90 -8.78 -1.45
C GLN A 106 6.24 -7.55 -2.11
N LEU A 107 6.00 -6.49 -1.34
CA LEU A 107 5.50 -5.22 -1.88
C LEU A 107 6.49 -4.58 -2.84
N ALA A 108 7.79 -4.62 -2.54
CA ALA A 108 8.83 -4.13 -3.45
C ALA A 108 8.83 -4.93 -4.76
N TYR A 109 8.73 -6.26 -4.68
CA TYR A 109 8.62 -7.13 -5.85
C TYR A 109 7.39 -6.83 -6.70
N LEU A 110 6.22 -6.67 -6.09
CA LEU A 110 4.98 -6.35 -6.81
C LEU A 110 5.05 -4.95 -7.45
N ARG A 111 5.62 -3.96 -6.76
CA ARG A 111 5.84 -2.63 -7.34
C ARG A 111 6.77 -2.69 -8.56
N HIS A 112 7.82 -3.49 -8.50
CA HIS A 112 8.71 -3.73 -9.63
C HIS A 112 7.97 -4.38 -10.81
N LYS A 113 7.21 -5.46 -10.58
CA LYS A 113 6.41 -6.10 -11.64
C LYS A 113 5.39 -5.17 -12.27
N LEU A 114 4.76 -4.33 -11.45
CA LEU A 114 3.83 -3.32 -11.93
C LEU A 114 4.54 -2.25 -12.77
N GLN A 115 5.77 -1.88 -12.40
CA GLN A 115 6.59 -0.95 -13.18
C GLN A 115 7.02 -1.54 -14.53
N GLU A 116 7.49 -2.79 -14.57
CA GLU A 116 7.76 -3.51 -15.84
C GLU A 116 6.51 -3.52 -16.73
N GLY A 117 5.34 -3.78 -16.15
CA GLY A 117 4.06 -3.73 -16.87
C GLY A 117 3.75 -2.34 -17.44
N ARG A 118 4.03 -1.26 -16.68
CA ARG A 118 3.86 0.13 -17.15
C ARG A 118 4.81 0.46 -18.29
N GLU A 119 6.05 -0.02 -18.25
CA GLU A 119 7.05 0.20 -19.30
C GLU A 119 6.66 -0.50 -20.61
N VAL A 120 6.24 -1.77 -20.51
CA VAL A 120 5.72 -2.52 -21.66
C VAL A 120 4.47 -1.83 -22.23
N TRP A 121 3.56 -1.38 -21.37
CA TRP A 121 2.36 -0.65 -21.79
C TRP A 121 2.71 0.69 -22.47
N ALA A 122 3.69 1.42 -21.96
CA ALA A 122 4.15 2.68 -22.57
C ALA A 122 4.72 2.44 -23.98
N LEU A 123 5.54 1.39 -24.14
CA LEU A 123 6.08 1.00 -25.45
C LEU A 123 4.98 0.59 -26.43
N LEU A 124 4.03 -0.23 -25.98
CA LEU A 124 2.88 -0.63 -26.79
C LEU A 124 2.02 0.57 -27.20
N SER A 125 1.73 1.46 -26.25
CA SER A 125 0.94 2.66 -26.50
C SER A 125 1.63 3.60 -27.47
N GLN A 126 2.95 3.74 -27.36
CA GLN A 126 3.76 4.49 -28.31
C GLN A 126 3.65 3.88 -29.71
N HIS A 127 3.84 2.56 -29.83
CA HIS A 127 3.76 1.88 -31.12
C HIS A 127 2.37 2.00 -31.78
N LEU A 128 1.30 1.86 -30.98
CA LEU A 128 -0.06 2.07 -31.45
C LEU A 128 -0.28 3.51 -31.91
N ASN A 129 0.23 4.50 -31.15
CA ASN A 129 0.15 5.90 -31.54
C ASN A 129 0.94 6.18 -32.82
N ASP A 130 2.14 5.61 -32.98
CA ASP A 130 2.94 5.76 -34.19
C ASP A 130 2.18 5.20 -35.40
N LEU A 131 1.63 3.98 -35.30
CA LEU A 131 0.78 3.38 -36.34
C LEU A 131 -0.46 4.24 -36.68
N LEU A 132 -1.05 4.91 -35.70
CA LEU A 132 -2.21 5.77 -35.88
C LEU A 132 -1.85 7.16 -36.41
N THR A 133 -0.68 7.69 -36.06
CA THR A 133 -0.25 9.08 -36.30
C THR A 133 0.66 9.22 -37.50
N HIS A 134 1.27 8.14 -37.99
CA HIS A 134 2.04 8.12 -39.22
C HIS A 134 1.13 8.49 -40.41
N ASN A 135 1.06 9.79 -40.66
CA ASN A 135 0.32 10.48 -41.72
C ASN A 135 1.25 10.83 -42.89
N GLY A 136 2.35 10.08 -43.07
CA GLY A 136 3.19 10.17 -44.26
C GLY A 136 2.40 9.66 -45.46
N SER A 137 2.41 10.41 -46.57
CA SER A 137 1.43 10.30 -47.66
C SER A 137 1.41 8.98 -48.46
N ASP A 138 2.13 7.94 -48.02
CA ASP A 138 2.16 6.60 -48.63
C ASP A 138 2.18 5.46 -47.58
N ASP A 139 1.74 5.72 -46.34
CA ASP A 139 1.74 4.66 -45.31
C ASP A 139 0.48 3.79 -45.36
N HIS A 140 0.44 2.92 -46.37
CA HIS A 140 -0.63 1.94 -46.60
C HIS A 140 -0.87 1.04 -45.37
N GLN A 141 0.15 0.81 -44.54
CA GLN A 141 0.07 -0.07 -43.38
C GLN A 141 -0.78 0.55 -42.25
N GLY A 142 -0.53 1.81 -41.90
CA GLY A 142 -1.34 2.53 -40.91
C GLY A 142 -2.80 2.69 -41.35
N GLN A 143 -3.03 2.97 -42.64
CA GLN A 143 -4.38 3.10 -43.19
C GLN A 143 -5.15 1.77 -43.21
N ALA A 144 -4.51 0.68 -43.67
CA ALA A 144 -5.14 -0.66 -43.68
C ALA A 144 -5.51 -1.11 -42.26
N PHE A 145 -4.64 -0.88 -41.28
CA PHE A 145 -4.91 -1.21 -39.88
C PHE A 145 -6.10 -0.42 -39.31
N ARG A 146 -6.17 0.89 -39.57
CA ARG A 146 -7.31 1.73 -39.16
C ARG A 146 -8.63 1.26 -39.79
N GLN A 147 -8.61 0.88 -41.08
CA GLN A 147 -9.80 0.33 -41.76
C GLN A 147 -10.23 -1.00 -41.16
N GLN A 148 -9.29 -1.90 -40.87
CA GLN A 148 -9.58 -3.20 -40.28
C GLN A 148 -10.14 -3.08 -38.86
N LEU A 149 -9.66 -2.11 -38.08
CA LEU A 149 -10.19 -1.80 -36.75
C LEU A 149 -11.62 -1.23 -36.83
N ALA A 150 -11.87 -0.30 -37.76
CA ALA A 150 -13.19 0.28 -37.97
C ALA A 150 -14.21 -0.77 -38.44
N GLU A 151 -13.79 -1.69 -39.32
CA GLU A 151 -14.62 -2.80 -39.79
C GLU A 151 -14.92 -3.80 -38.66
N GLY A 152 -13.91 -4.17 -37.87
CA GLY A 152 -14.10 -5.01 -36.69
C GLY A 152 -15.07 -4.39 -35.68
N TYR A 153 -14.96 -3.08 -35.42
CA TYR A 153 -15.90 -2.35 -34.57
C TYR A 153 -17.32 -2.36 -35.13
N ARG A 154 -17.49 -2.14 -36.44
CA ARG A 154 -18.78 -2.20 -37.13
C ARG A 154 -19.44 -3.58 -36.97
N LEU A 155 -18.68 -4.65 -37.17
CA LEU A 155 -19.14 -6.03 -37.02
C LEU A 155 -19.52 -6.36 -35.58
N ALA A 156 -18.68 -6.01 -34.61
CA ALA A 156 -18.97 -6.21 -33.20
C ALA A 156 -20.24 -5.46 -32.75
N LYS A 157 -20.42 -4.22 -33.22
CA LYS A 157 -21.63 -3.43 -32.96
C LYS A 157 -22.87 -4.05 -33.59
N HIS A 158 -22.76 -4.60 -34.79
CA HIS A 158 -23.84 -5.32 -35.46
C HIS A 158 -24.21 -6.62 -34.72
N LEU A 159 -23.22 -7.40 -34.30
CA LEU A 159 -23.42 -8.61 -33.49
C LEU A 159 -24.07 -8.30 -32.15
N ALA A 160 -23.63 -7.25 -31.45
CA ALA A 160 -24.26 -6.81 -30.20
C ALA A 160 -25.73 -6.41 -30.40
N HIS A 161 -26.06 -5.82 -31.55
CA HIS A 161 -27.45 -5.49 -31.91
C HIS A 161 -28.29 -6.73 -32.25
N ILE A 162 -27.69 -7.76 -32.86
CA ILE A 162 -28.34 -9.05 -33.15
C ILE A 162 -28.56 -9.88 -31.88
N LEU A 163 -27.56 -9.90 -31.00
CA LEU A 163 -27.55 -10.73 -29.78
C LEU A 163 -28.18 -10.03 -28.57
N GLY A 164 -28.48 -8.73 -28.66
CA GLY A 164 -29.15 -7.97 -27.62
C GLY A 164 -30.59 -8.48 -27.39
N PRO A 165 -31.12 -8.32 -26.16
CA PRO A 165 -32.45 -8.82 -25.80
C PRO A 165 -33.53 -7.93 -26.42
N GLY A 166 -33.79 -8.11 -27.72
CA GLY A 166 -34.78 -7.30 -28.40
C GLY A 166 -34.71 -7.30 -29.91
N LYS A 167 -34.68 -8.47 -30.56
CA LYS A 167 -35.27 -8.65 -31.89
C LYS A 167 -35.64 -10.12 -32.12
N VAL A 168 -36.92 -10.40 -32.00
CA VAL A 168 -37.56 -11.61 -32.48
C VAL A 168 -37.22 -11.76 -33.97
N ALA A 169 -36.53 -12.85 -34.30
CA ALA A 169 -36.26 -13.22 -35.67
C ALA A 169 -37.57 -13.63 -36.36
N THR A 170 -38.06 -12.80 -37.26
CA THR A 170 -39.04 -13.19 -38.28
C THR A 170 -38.54 -12.71 -39.64
N GLY A 171 -37.79 -13.58 -40.33
CA GLY A 171 -37.37 -13.37 -41.71
C GLY A 171 -36.29 -14.38 -42.15
N PRO A 172 -36.48 -15.12 -43.26
CA PRO A 172 -35.58 -16.18 -43.68
C PRO A 172 -34.41 -15.62 -44.50
N HIS A 173 -33.46 -14.94 -43.85
CA HIS A 173 -32.23 -14.50 -44.55
C HIS A 173 -30.92 -14.80 -43.82
N CYS A 174 -30.95 -15.66 -42.79
CA CYS A 174 -29.75 -16.09 -42.06
C CYS A 174 -28.96 -17.20 -42.77
N THR A 175 -28.77 -17.13 -44.08
CA THR A 175 -27.91 -18.09 -44.81
C THR A 175 -26.74 -17.47 -45.57
N GLU A 176 -26.60 -16.14 -45.63
CA GLU A 176 -25.48 -15.52 -46.36
C GLU A 176 -24.27 -15.13 -45.51
N LEU A 177 -24.36 -15.12 -44.17
CA LEU A 177 -23.27 -14.61 -43.31
C LEU A 177 -22.15 -15.62 -43.00
N LEU A 178 -22.19 -16.85 -43.54
CA LEU A 178 -21.11 -17.84 -43.39
C LEU A 178 -20.43 -18.22 -44.71
N GLN A 179 -20.64 -17.47 -45.80
CA GLN A 179 -19.96 -17.71 -47.09
C GLN A 179 -18.77 -16.77 -47.36
N GLY A 180 -18.17 -16.20 -46.30
CA GLY A 180 -16.89 -15.48 -46.39
C GLY A 180 -15.69 -16.43 -46.30
N ALA A 181 -14.80 -16.37 -47.29
CA ALA A 181 -13.65 -17.24 -47.55
C ALA A 181 -12.58 -17.34 -46.43
N TRP A 182 -12.85 -18.08 -45.35
CA TRP A 182 -11.86 -18.30 -44.27
C TRP A 182 -11.31 -19.74 -44.18
N LEU A 183 -11.57 -20.60 -45.17
CA LEU A 183 -11.10 -21.99 -45.16
C LEU A 183 -10.16 -22.36 -46.31
N THR A 184 -9.24 -21.47 -46.70
CA THR A 184 -8.05 -21.90 -47.46
C THR A 184 -6.81 -21.07 -47.13
N ARG A 185 -6.04 -21.54 -46.16
CA ARG A 185 -4.58 -21.46 -46.24
C ARG A 185 -3.97 -22.68 -45.56
N PRO A 186 -3.33 -23.61 -46.28
CA PRO A 186 -2.53 -24.63 -45.64
C PRO A 186 -1.31 -23.95 -45.02
N SER A 187 -1.14 -24.13 -43.72
CA SER A 187 0.08 -23.82 -42.99
C SER A 187 1.09 -24.93 -43.26
N THR A 188 2.01 -24.72 -44.20
CA THR A 188 3.26 -25.49 -44.28
C THR A 188 4.44 -24.52 -44.24
N PRO A 189 5.33 -24.59 -43.22
CA PRO A 189 6.62 -23.91 -43.28
C PRO A 189 7.58 -24.69 -44.19
N PRO A 190 8.55 -24.03 -44.85
CA PRO A 190 9.57 -24.74 -45.61
C PRO A 190 10.50 -25.50 -44.66
N LEU A 191 10.65 -26.81 -44.91
CA LEU A 191 11.76 -27.62 -44.42
C LEU A 191 13.06 -27.06 -45.02
N VAL A 192 13.85 -26.39 -44.20
CA VAL A 192 15.27 -26.15 -44.51
C VAL A 192 16.00 -27.46 -44.24
N MET A 193 16.35 -28.16 -45.30
CA MET A 193 17.25 -29.31 -45.31
C MET A 193 18.60 -28.83 -45.83
N PHE A 194 19.61 -28.96 -44.97
CA PHE A 194 21.06 -28.76 -45.16
C PHE A 194 21.56 -27.33 -45.43
#